data_AF-A0A6G1ERC4-F1
#
_entry.id   AF-A0A6G1ERC4-F1
#
_cell.length_a   1.000
_cell.length_b   1.000
_cell.length_c   1.000
_cell.angle_alpha   90.00
_cell.angle_beta   90.00
_cell.angle_gamma   90.00
#
_symmetry.space_group_name_H-M   'P 1'
#
loop_
_entity.id
_entity.type
_entity.pdbx_description
1 polymer ?
#
loop_
_entity_poly.entity_id
_entity_poly.type
_entity_poly.pdbx_seq_one_letter_code
_entity_poly.pdbx_strand_id
1 'polypeptide(L)'
;METCHRPLQLFHGHLHSLPAAADAPSTTAFEAGFSSILTQFDAGYFRISLSLCGQALLWRTLCGAGDELSSPDAQVQLRALGALARHLPPAASVLLWSLALLSLLALTALYASRCLLRLAAVRAEFRHGVAVNYLFAPWASWLLLLQSAPPSLLRPDAAAPRRALWCAFAAPVLALDVTVYGQWLTEGRTALSMAANPTGHITVVANLVTARAAAELGWREGAVAVFAVAVAHYAVLFVTLYQRLLGTDALPATLRPVFFLFFAAPSMASLAWGAISSSFDTACKMLFFLSLFLFASLVMKKLPFFS
;
A
#
# COMPACT_ATOMS: atom_id res chain seq x y z
N MET A 1 29.51 -10.37 45.86
CA MET A 1 30.91 -10.71 46.16
C MET A 1 31.00 -12.22 46.34
N GLU A 2 31.82 -13.04 45.70
CA GLU A 2 32.85 -12.98 44.63
C GLU A 2 32.93 -14.45 44.15
N THR A 3 32.54 -14.74 42.91
CA THR A 3 33.42 -15.17 41.78
C THR A 3 34.43 -16.30 42.01
N CYS A 4 34.33 -17.29 41.11
CA CYS A 4 35.41 -18.01 40.43
C CYS A 4 36.11 -19.18 41.17
N HIS A 5 35.99 -20.40 40.62
CA HIS A 5 37.08 -21.08 39.89
C HIS A 5 36.70 -22.52 39.48
N ARG A 6 36.76 -22.81 38.17
CA ARG A 6 37.13 -24.13 37.62
C ARG A 6 38.65 -24.13 37.40
N PRO A 7 39.31 -25.29 37.35
CA PRO A 7 39.86 -25.71 36.04
C PRO A 7 40.02 -27.23 35.75
N LEU A 8 40.19 -27.51 34.44
CA LEU A 8 40.94 -28.61 33.76
C LEU A 8 40.43 -30.07 33.87
N GLN A 9 39.88 -30.64 32.78
CA GLN A 9 40.52 -31.36 31.66
C GLN A 9 41.11 -32.73 32.04
N LEU A 10 40.51 -33.81 31.53
CA LEU A 10 41.18 -35.05 31.09
C LEU A 10 40.13 -36.04 30.57
N PHE A 11 40.09 -36.26 29.25
CA PHE A 11 40.19 -37.59 28.64
C PHE A 11 40.07 -37.45 27.12
N HIS A 12 41.23 -37.54 26.48
CA HIS A 12 41.39 -37.79 25.06
C HIS A 12 41.62 -39.31 24.91
N GLY A 13 40.84 -39.97 24.07
CA GLY A 13 40.88 -41.42 23.86
C GLY A 13 40.39 -41.80 22.47
N HIS A 14 41.30 -41.65 21.51
CA HIS A 14 41.43 -42.25 20.18
C HIS A 14 40.29 -43.07 19.52
N LEU A 15 39.85 -42.54 18.36
CA LEU A 15 39.99 -43.10 17.00
C LEU A 15 39.18 -44.35 16.59
N HIS A 16 38.17 -44.15 15.74
CA HIS A 16 37.93 -45.02 14.58
C HIS A 16 37.21 -44.29 13.44
N SER A 17 38.00 -43.99 12.40
CA SER A 17 37.69 -44.00 10.96
C SER A 17 36.27 -43.65 10.47
N LEU A 18 36.14 -42.45 9.88
CA LEU A 18 35.15 -42.12 8.84
C LEU A 18 35.31 -43.06 7.61
N PRO A 19 34.21 -43.27 6.87
CA PRO A 19 34.22 -42.90 5.47
C PRO A 19 33.32 -41.67 5.28
N ALA A 20 33.91 -40.67 4.62
CA ALA A 20 33.23 -39.49 4.12
C ALA A 20 32.08 -39.92 3.19
N ALA A 21 30.84 -39.63 3.61
CA ALA A 21 29.66 -39.77 2.77
C ALA A 21 29.04 -38.38 2.56
N ALA A 22 29.35 -37.84 1.39
CA ALA A 22 28.57 -36.91 0.59
C ALA A 22 28.05 -35.63 1.25
N ASP A 23 28.66 -34.52 0.82
CA ASP A 23 28.11 -33.17 0.79
C ASP A 23 26.58 -33.13 0.56
N ALA A 24 25.85 -32.71 1.58
CA ALA A 24 24.57 -32.02 1.41
C ALA A 24 24.57 -30.69 2.18
N PRO A 25 25.30 -29.64 1.73
CA PRO A 25 25.43 -28.40 2.50
C PRO A 25 24.58 -27.23 1.98
N SER A 26 23.84 -27.39 0.87
CA SER A 26 23.17 -26.25 0.20
C SER A 26 21.68 -26.09 0.53
N THR A 27 20.94 -27.18 0.73
CA THR A 27 19.48 -27.13 0.99
C THR A 27 19.15 -26.62 2.39
N THR A 28 19.90 -27.04 3.41
CA THR A 28 19.62 -26.69 4.82
C THR A 28 19.94 -25.22 5.14
N ALA A 29 21.00 -24.66 4.56
CA ALA A 29 21.36 -23.26 4.73
C ALA A 29 20.36 -22.32 4.02
N PHE A 30 19.91 -22.69 2.81
CA PHE A 30 18.86 -21.97 2.11
C PHE A 30 17.53 -22.04 2.85
N GLU A 31 17.11 -23.21 3.33
CA GLU A 31 15.89 -23.36 4.12
C GLU A 31 15.92 -22.58 5.44
N ALA A 32 17.06 -22.59 6.14
CA ALA A 32 17.25 -21.80 7.36
C ALA A 32 17.21 -20.28 7.08
N GLY A 33 17.90 -19.83 6.02
CA GLY A 33 17.88 -18.44 5.57
C GLY A 33 16.48 -18.00 5.13
N PHE A 34 15.79 -18.82 4.34
CA PHE A 34 14.44 -18.58 3.87
C PHE A 34 13.44 -18.53 5.03
N SER A 35 13.54 -19.46 5.99
CA SER A 35 12.73 -19.47 7.21
C SER A 35 12.97 -18.23 8.08
N SER A 36 14.22 -17.74 8.16
CA SER A 36 14.57 -16.50 8.84
C SER A 36 13.95 -15.28 8.14
N ILE A 37 14.08 -15.16 6.83
CA ILE A 37 13.46 -14.10 6.03
C ILE A 37 11.93 -14.09 6.22
N LEU A 38 11.31 -15.27 6.20
CA LEU A 38 9.89 -15.47 6.44
C LEU A 38 9.42 -14.98 7.82
N THR A 39 10.29 -15.01 8.83
CA THR A 39 9.95 -14.52 10.18
C THR A 39 9.91 -13.00 10.25
N GLN A 40 10.84 -12.35 9.55
CA GLN A 40 11.03 -10.90 9.59
C GLN A 40 10.13 -10.15 8.61
N PHE A 41 9.62 -10.85 7.58
CA PHE A 41 8.75 -10.27 6.57
C PHE A 41 7.30 -10.13 7.06
N ASP A 42 6.77 -8.90 7.06
CA ASP A 42 5.38 -8.57 7.39
C ASP A 42 4.64 -7.91 6.22
N ALA A 43 3.32 -7.74 6.33
CA ALA A 43 2.53 -7.09 5.29
C ALA A 43 2.90 -5.62 5.04
N GLY A 44 3.63 -4.97 5.95
CA GLY A 44 4.06 -3.58 5.86
C GLY A 44 5.04 -3.30 4.71
N TYR A 45 5.75 -4.31 4.21
CA TYR A 45 6.64 -4.21 3.04
C TYR A 45 5.87 -3.93 1.75
N PHE A 46 4.58 -4.30 1.66
CA PHE A 46 3.77 -4.02 0.47
C PHE A 46 3.59 -2.52 0.21
N ARG A 47 3.85 -1.63 1.18
CA ARG A 47 3.89 -0.18 0.95
C ARG A 47 4.91 0.22 -0.12
N ILE A 48 6.00 -0.52 -0.26
CA ILE A 48 7.00 -0.28 -1.31
C ILE A 48 6.36 -0.50 -2.68
N SER A 49 5.70 -1.65 -2.87
CA SER A 49 4.96 -1.94 -4.10
C SER A 49 3.83 -0.94 -4.35
N LEU A 50 3.12 -0.52 -3.29
CA LEU A 50 2.03 0.44 -3.38
C LEU A 50 2.53 1.79 -3.90
N SER A 51 3.68 2.24 -3.38
CA SER A 51 4.36 3.46 -3.85
C SER A 51 4.80 3.33 -5.31
N LEU A 52 5.45 2.23 -5.68
CA LEU A 52 5.89 1.98 -7.07
C LEU A 52 4.71 1.95 -8.04
N CYS A 53 3.59 1.31 -7.67
CA CYS A 53 2.37 1.28 -8.48
C CYS A 53 1.72 2.67 -8.59
N GLY A 54 1.73 3.45 -7.50
CA GLY A 54 1.28 4.85 -7.51
C GLY A 54 2.12 5.74 -8.44
N GLN A 55 3.45 5.57 -8.43
CA GLN A 55 4.35 6.26 -9.35
C GLN A 55 4.13 5.83 -10.81
N ALA A 56 3.93 4.53 -11.06
CA ALA A 56 3.59 4.03 -12.38
C ALA A 56 2.27 4.64 -12.90
N LEU A 57 1.25 4.76 -12.05
CA LEU A 57 -0.01 5.41 -12.39
C LEU A 57 0.17 6.90 -12.68
N LEU A 58 0.90 7.62 -11.82
CA LEU A 58 1.21 9.04 -12.05
C LEU A 58 1.90 9.23 -13.40
N TRP A 59 2.93 8.43 -13.68
CA TRP A 59 3.67 8.50 -14.93
C TRP A 59 2.77 8.22 -16.13
N ARG A 60 1.90 7.20 -16.05
CA ARG A 60 0.90 6.91 -17.08
C ARG A 60 -0.01 8.11 -17.32
N THR A 61 -0.54 8.74 -16.26
CA THR A 61 -1.45 9.88 -16.42
C THR A 61 -0.77 11.08 -17.05
N LEU A 62 0.50 11.34 -16.72
CA LEU A 62 1.28 12.42 -17.34
C LEU A 62 1.53 12.18 -18.83
N CYS A 63 1.81 10.93 -19.22
CA CYS A 63 2.00 10.56 -20.63
C CYS A 63 0.67 10.53 -21.42
N GLY A 64 -0.41 10.03 -20.82
CA GLY A 64 -1.72 9.87 -21.47
C GLY A 64 -2.56 11.15 -21.57
N ALA A 65 -2.30 12.14 -20.70
CA ALA A 65 -2.97 13.44 -20.75
C ALA A 65 -2.67 14.28 -22.01
N GLY A 66 -1.72 13.83 -22.85
CA GLY A 66 -1.44 14.44 -24.14
C GLY A 66 -2.54 14.26 -25.19
N ASP A 67 -3.34 13.18 -25.10
CA ASP A 67 -4.22 12.74 -26.19
C ASP A 67 -5.73 13.02 -25.98
N GLU A 68 -6.22 13.19 -24.74
CA GLU A 68 -7.68 13.16 -24.44
C GLU A 68 -8.31 14.47 -23.90
N LEU A 69 -7.75 15.65 -24.14
CA LEU A 69 -8.36 16.91 -23.65
C LEU A 69 -8.94 17.79 -24.77
N SER A 70 -10.27 17.95 -24.75
CA SER A 70 -11.07 18.79 -25.66
C SER A 70 -11.34 20.20 -25.11
N SER A 71 -10.39 20.83 -24.41
CA SER A 71 -10.51 22.22 -23.92
C SER A 71 -9.20 23.00 -24.09
N PRO A 72 -9.19 24.15 -24.80
CA PRO A 72 -7.95 24.82 -25.26
C PRO A 72 -7.08 25.45 -24.15
N ASP A 73 -7.65 25.98 -23.07
CA ASP A 73 -6.88 26.74 -22.06
C ASP A 73 -6.18 25.86 -21.02
N ALA A 74 -6.85 24.80 -20.53
CA ALA A 74 -6.21 23.77 -19.69
C ALA A 74 -5.15 22.97 -20.46
N GLN A 75 -5.25 22.95 -21.79
CA GLN A 75 -4.29 22.31 -22.67
C GLN A 75 -2.93 23.01 -22.68
N VAL A 76 -2.84 24.33 -22.49
CA VAL A 76 -1.56 25.05 -22.60
C VAL A 76 -0.63 24.74 -21.41
N GLN A 77 -1.14 24.80 -20.18
CA GLN A 77 -0.35 24.50 -18.97
C GLN A 77 0.00 23.02 -18.86
N LEU A 78 -0.94 22.12 -19.16
CA LEU A 78 -0.70 20.68 -19.13
C LEU A 78 0.18 20.22 -20.30
N ARG A 79 0.14 20.90 -21.47
CA ARG A 79 1.09 20.68 -22.57
C ARG A 79 2.50 21.16 -22.23
N ALA A 80 2.71 22.14 -21.36
CA ALA A 80 4.06 22.56 -20.96
C ALA A 80 4.73 21.48 -20.09
N LEU A 81 4.00 20.94 -19.11
CA LEU A 81 4.41 19.78 -18.31
C LEU A 81 4.49 18.50 -19.14
N GLY A 82 3.52 18.29 -20.04
CA GLY A 82 3.48 17.18 -20.99
C GLY A 82 4.50 17.27 -22.12
N ALA A 83 5.02 18.46 -22.45
CA ALA A 83 6.13 18.65 -23.40
C ALA A 83 7.46 18.25 -22.76
N LEU A 84 7.67 18.61 -21.48
CA LEU A 84 8.77 18.08 -20.68
C LEU A 84 8.68 16.56 -20.52
N ALA A 85 7.49 16.01 -20.28
CA ALA A 85 7.27 14.57 -20.19
C ALA A 85 7.39 13.84 -21.55
N ARG A 86 7.08 14.51 -22.68
CA ARG A 86 7.26 13.97 -24.05
C ARG A 86 8.72 13.74 -24.43
N HIS A 87 9.66 14.39 -23.74
CA HIS A 87 11.09 14.08 -23.90
C HIS A 87 11.52 12.81 -23.13
N LEU A 88 10.66 12.25 -22.27
CA LEU A 88 10.93 10.97 -21.63
C LEU A 88 10.31 9.82 -22.43
N PRO A 89 11.11 8.81 -22.81
CA PRO A 89 10.67 7.79 -23.74
C PRO A 89 9.51 6.98 -23.14
N PRO A 90 8.52 6.57 -23.95
CA PRO A 90 7.47 5.62 -23.52
C PRO A 90 8.06 4.32 -22.94
N ALA A 91 9.33 4.02 -23.23
CA ALA A 91 10.10 2.96 -22.58
C ALA A 91 10.21 3.15 -21.05
N ALA A 92 10.31 4.38 -20.53
CA ALA A 92 10.44 4.65 -19.10
C ALA A 92 9.16 4.30 -18.33
N SER A 93 7.98 4.56 -18.90
CA SER A 93 6.70 4.20 -18.28
C SER A 93 6.52 2.69 -18.20
N VAL A 94 6.88 1.98 -19.28
CA VAL A 94 6.87 0.51 -19.34
C VAL A 94 7.89 -0.08 -18.38
N LEU A 95 9.10 0.50 -18.30
CA LEU A 95 10.14 0.06 -17.36
C LEU A 95 9.66 0.21 -15.92
N LEU A 96 9.12 1.37 -15.55
CA LEU A 96 8.60 1.62 -14.20
C LEU A 96 7.44 0.68 -13.86
N TRP A 97 6.52 0.46 -14.80
CA TRP A 97 5.43 -0.51 -14.63
C TRP A 97 5.94 -1.93 -14.47
N SER A 98 6.94 -2.35 -15.26
CA SER A 98 7.56 -3.68 -15.16
C SER A 98 8.30 -3.89 -13.84
N LEU A 99 8.98 -2.85 -13.34
CA LEU A 99 9.62 -2.86 -12.03
C LEU A 99 8.59 -2.97 -10.91
N ALA A 100 7.49 -2.20 -11.00
CA ALA A 100 6.37 -2.29 -10.07
C ALA A 100 5.76 -3.71 -10.07
N LEU A 101 5.51 -4.29 -11.25
CA LEU A 101 5.01 -5.66 -11.41
C LEU A 101 5.96 -6.69 -10.78
N LEU A 102 7.26 -6.62 -11.10
CA LEU A 102 8.26 -7.56 -10.58
C LEU A 102 8.34 -7.48 -9.05
N SER A 103 8.37 -6.26 -8.50
CA SER A 103 8.40 -6.07 -7.05
C SER A 103 7.14 -6.61 -6.36
N LEU A 104 5.96 -6.39 -6.95
CA LEU A 104 4.69 -6.86 -6.40
C LEU A 104 4.58 -8.38 -6.48
N LEU A 105 5.01 -8.99 -7.59
CA LEU A 105 5.07 -10.45 -7.74
C LEU A 105 6.00 -11.08 -6.70
N ALA A 106 7.21 -10.53 -6.52
CA ALA A 106 8.17 -11.02 -5.54
C ALA A 106 7.62 -10.95 -4.11
N LEU A 107 7.02 -9.82 -3.71
CA LEU A 107 6.43 -9.66 -2.39
C LEU A 107 5.19 -10.56 -2.19
N THR A 108 4.37 -10.71 -3.22
CA THR A 108 3.19 -11.60 -3.18
C THR A 108 3.63 -13.06 -3.05
N ALA A 109 4.68 -13.49 -3.75
CA ALA A 109 5.23 -14.84 -3.63
C ALA A 109 5.82 -15.09 -2.23
N LEU A 110 6.59 -14.15 -1.68
CA LEU A 110 7.10 -14.23 -0.31
C LEU A 110 5.96 -14.29 0.71
N TYR A 111 4.93 -13.46 0.57
CA TYR A 111 3.79 -13.49 1.48
C TYR A 111 2.95 -14.77 1.33
N ALA A 112 2.73 -15.25 0.11
CA ALA A 112 2.05 -16.52 -0.14
C ALA A 112 2.80 -17.70 0.50
N SER A 113 4.14 -17.72 0.41
CA SER A 113 4.95 -18.72 1.11
C SER A 113 4.79 -18.62 2.64
N ARG A 114 4.67 -17.40 3.19
CA ARG A 114 4.35 -17.17 4.62
C ARG A 114 2.97 -17.68 4.99
N CYS A 115 1.97 -17.48 4.13
CA CYS A 115 0.64 -18.03 4.33
C CYS A 115 0.66 -19.55 4.36
N LEU A 116 1.34 -20.22 3.42
CA LEU A 116 1.37 -21.68 3.35
C LEU A 116 2.16 -22.32 4.50
N LEU A 117 3.30 -21.75 4.86
CA LEU A 117 4.21 -22.35 5.84
C LEU A 117 3.93 -21.90 7.29
N ARG A 118 3.26 -20.75 7.49
CA ARG A 118 3.08 -20.12 8.81
C ARG A 118 1.68 -19.49 9.00
N LEU A 119 0.63 -20.26 8.73
CA LEU A 119 -0.76 -19.84 8.94
C LEU A 119 -1.03 -19.24 10.34
N ALA A 120 -0.41 -19.79 11.39
CA ALA A 120 -0.56 -19.28 12.75
C ALA A 120 -0.07 -17.84 12.91
N ALA A 121 1.05 -17.48 12.25
CA ALA A 121 1.58 -16.12 12.28
C ALA A 121 0.68 -15.14 11.53
N VAL A 122 0.14 -15.55 10.37
CA VAL A 122 -0.81 -14.73 9.60
C VAL A 122 -2.11 -14.50 10.37
N ARG A 123 -2.61 -15.53 11.07
CA ARG A 123 -3.80 -15.38 11.94
C ARG A 123 -3.54 -14.44 13.12
N ALA A 124 -2.33 -14.44 13.68
CA ALA A 124 -1.94 -13.48 14.71
C ALA A 124 -1.85 -12.05 14.14
N GLU A 125 -1.33 -11.89 12.94
CA GLU A 125 -1.25 -10.61 12.21
C GLU A 125 -2.65 -10.04 11.92
N PHE A 126 -3.60 -10.90 11.54
CA PHE A 126 -5.00 -10.51 11.32
C PHE A 126 -5.71 -10.05 12.60
N ARG A 127 -5.37 -10.64 13.77
CA ARG A 127 -5.94 -10.25 15.06
C ARG A 127 -5.29 -9.01 15.65
N HIS A 128 -4.13 -8.61 15.15
CA HIS A 128 -3.42 -7.44 15.63
C HIS A 128 -4.03 -6.18 15.01
N GLY A 129 -4.74 -5.36 15.81
CA GLY A 129 -5.55 -4.26 15.27
C GLY A 129 -4.81 -3.12 14.56
N VAL A 130 -3.47 -3.10 14.57
CA VAL A 130 -2.67 -2.24 13.67
C VAL A 130 -2.16 -2.99 12.43
N ALA A 131 -1.81 -4.27 12.58
CA ALA A 131 -1.16 -5.01 11.49
C ALA A 131 -2.15 -5.37 10.37
N VAL A 132 -3.43 -5.58 10.74
CA VAL A 132 -4.53 -5.85 9.80
C VAL A 132 -4.66 -4.77 8.72
N ASN A 133 -4.36 -3.50 9.02
CA ASN A 133 -4.43 -2.40 8.07
C ASN A 133 -3.41 -2.54 6.92
N TYR A 134 -2.29 -3.21 7.15
CA TYR A 134 -1.30 -3.47 6.10
C TYR A 134 -1.73 -4.57 5.13
N LEU A 135 -2.68 -5.43 5.51
CA LEU A 135 -3.23 -6.47 4.62
C LEU A 135 -4.01 -5.90 3.42
N PHE A 136 -4.39 -4.61 3.49
CA PHE A 136 -5.00 -3.88 2.37
C PHE A 136 -3.97 -3.50 1.30
N ALA A 137 -2.69 -3.31 1.68
CA ALA A 137 -1.66 -2.83 0.77
C ALA A 137 -1.40 -3.75 -0.44
N PRO A 138 -1.30 -5.09 -0.31
CA PRO A 138 -1.16 -6.00 -1.46
C PRO A 138 -2.26 -5.81 -2.50
N TRP A 139 -3.52 -5.76 -2.07
CA TRP A 139 -4.68 -5.66 -2.96
C TRP A 139 -4.77 -4.29 -3.61
N ALA A 140 -4.51 -3.22 -2.86
CA ALA A 140 -4.42 -1.87 -3.39
C ALA A 140 -3.29 -1.74 -4.43
N SER A 141 -2.13 -2.36 -4.21
CA SER A 141 -1.03 -2.42 -5.19
C SER A 141 -1.46 -3.11 -6.48
N TRP A 142 -2.12 -4.27 -6.39
CA TRP A 142 -2.64 -4.99 -7.57
C TRP A 142 -3.65 -4.15 -8.37
N LEU A 143 -4.57 -3.47 -7.68
CA LEU A 143 -5.53 -2.58 -8.31
C LEU A 143 -4.86 -1.36 -8.96
N LEU A 144 -3.87 -0.74 -8.32
CA LEU A 144 -3.10 0.35 -8.92
C LEU A 144 -2.28 -0.12 -10.13
N LEU A 145 -1.70 -1.31 -10.07
CA LEU A 145 -0.95 -1.90 -11.17
C LEU A 145 -1.85 -2.17 -12.39
N LEU A 146 -3.07 -2.64 -12.14
CA LEU A 146 -4.09 -2.83 -13.17
C LEU A 146 -4.47 -1.50 -13.85
N GLN A 147 -4.65 -0.43 -13.06
CA GLN A 147 -4.95 0.92 -13.55
C GLN A 147 -3.77 1.57 -14.29
N SER A 148 -2.54 1.24 -13.93
CA SER A 148 -1.32 1.80 -14.55
C SER A 148 -0.83 1.00 -15.78
N ALA A 149 -1.49 -0.10 -16.15
CA ALA A 149 -1.04 -0.96 -17.24
C ALA A 149 -0.92 -0.23 -18.60
N PRO A 150 0.21 -0.37 -19.32
CA PRO A 150 0.42 0.36 -20.57
C PRO A 150 -0.61 -0.04 -21.65
N PRO A 151 -1.01 0.90 -22.52
CA PRO A 151 -2.05 0.67 -23.53
C PRO A 151 -1.71 -0.48 -24.51
N SER A 152 -0.42 -0.76 -24.73
CA SER A 152 0.04 -1.91 -25.52
C SER A 152 -0.38 -3.27 -24.93
N LEU A 153 -0.60 -3.35 -23.61
CA LEU A 153 -1.08 -4.54 -22.92
C LEU A 153 -2.61 -4.54 -22.76
N LEU A 154 -3.27 -3.39 -22.88
CA LEU A 154 -4.73 -3.28 -22.86
C LEU A 154 -5.28 -3.54 -24.27
N ARG A 155 -5.45 -4.82 -24.62
CA ARG A 155 -6.21 -5.17 -25.83
C ARG A 155 -7.67 -4.69 -25.70
N PRO A 156 -8.30 -4.18 -26.77
CA PRO A 156 -9.70 -3.75 -26.75
C PRO A 156 -10.66 -4.89 -26.34
N ASP A 157 -10.37 -6.14 -26.73
CA ASP A 157 -11.16 -7.32 -26.34
C ASP A 157 -10.95 -7.77 -24.87
N ALA A 158 -10.04 -7.13 -24.13
CA ALA A 158 -9.69 -7.51 -22.75
C ALA A 158 -10.63 -6.91 -21.68
N ALA A 159 -11.82 -6.42 -22.05
CA ALA A 159 -12.77 -5.84 -21.08
C ALA A 159 -13.25 -6.86 -20.04
N ALA A 160 -13.60 -8.08 -20.49
CA ALA A 160 -14.03 -9.17 -19.60
C ALA A 160 -12.93 -9.61 -18.60
N PRO A 161 -11.69 -9.93 -19.02
CA PRO A 161 -10.63 -10.32 -18.09
C PRO A 161 -10.24 -9.17 -17.14
N ARG A 162 -10.32 -7.91 -17.58
CA ARG A 162 -10.05 -6.75 -16.70
C ARG A 162 -11.07 -6.64 -15.56
N ARG A 163 -12.37 -6.85 -15.85
CA ARG A 163 -13.41 -6.90 -14.82
C ARG A 163 -13.20 -8.06 -13.86
N ALA A 164 -12.84 -9.24 -14.37
CA ALA A 164 -12.56 -10.41 -13.54
C ALA A 164 -11.37 -10.17 -12.59
N LEU A 165 -10.28 -9.59 -13.09
CA LEU A 165 -9.12 -9.20 -12.28
C LEU A 165 -9.49 -8.16 -11.22
N TRP A 166 -10.29 -7.16 -11.58
CA TRP A 166 -10.79 -6.18 -10.61
C TRP A 166 -11.60 -6.86 -9.51
N CYS A 167 -12.54 -7.74 -9.84
CA CYS A 167 -13.32 -8.48 -8.85
C CYS A 167 -12.41 -9.31 -7.93
N ALA A 168 -11.42 -9.99 -8.50
CA ALA A 168 -10.48 -10.82 -7.75
C ALA A 168 -9.67 -10.00 -6.74
N PHE A 169 -9.29 -8.76 -7.07
CA PHE A 169 -8.53 -7.89 -6.19
C PHE A 169 -9.39 -7.04 -5.25
N ALA A 170 -10.62 -6.68 -5.66
CA ALA A 170 -11.55 -5.89 -4.87
C ALA A 170 -12.25 -6.73 -3.79
N ALA A 171 -12.58 -8.00 -4.06
CA ALA A 171 -13.28 -8.85 -3.11
C ALA A 171 -12.54 -8.99 -1.76
N PRO A 172 -11.21 -9.18 -1.72
CA PRO A 172 -10.46 -9.18 -0.48
C PRO A 172 -10.46 -7.83 0.25
N VAL A 173 -10.42 -6.69 -0.46
CA VAL A 173 -10.52 -5.36 0.15
C VAL A 173 -11.86 -5.23 0.87
N LEU A 174 -12.96 -5.52 0.18
CA LEU A 174 -14.31 -5.43 0.74
C LEU A 174 -14.52 -6.42 1.90
N ALA A 175 -13.98 -7.65 1.79
CA ALA A 175 -14.03 -8.62 2.88
C ALA A 175 -13.26 -8.12 4.11
N LEU A 176 -12.06 -7.57 3.91
CA LEU A 176 -11.27 -6.97 4.97
C LEU A 176 -12.02 -5.80 5.62
N ASP A 177 -12.62 -4.92 4.83
CA ASP A 177 -13.45 -3.82 5.34
C ASP A 177 -14.58 -4.34 6.23
N VAL A 178 -15.40 -5.26 5.74
CA VAL A 178 -16.52 -5.82 6.52
C VAL A 178 -16.02 -6.45 7.82
N THR A 179 -14.88 -7.14 7.81
CA THR A 179 -14.32 -7.73 9.04
C THR A 179 -13.81 -6.68 10.02
N VAL A 180 -13.07 -5.67 9.54
CA VAL A 180 -12.47 -4.63 10.39
C VAL A 180 -13.55 -3.71 10.95
N TYR A 181 -14.47 -3.21 10.12
CA TYR A 181 -15.58 -2.40 10.59
C TYR A 181 -16.56 -3.19 11.44
N GLY A 182 -16.80 -4.47 11.11
CA GLY A 182 -17.60 -5.37 11.93
C GLY A 182 -17.05 -5.45 13.35
N GLN A 183 -15.75 -5.73 13.49
CA GLN A 183 -15.07 -5.73 14.79
C GLN A 183 -15.19 -4.38 15.49
N TRP A 184 -15.05 -3.26 14.76
CA TRP A 184 -15.15 -1.94 15.37
C TRP A 184 -16.53 -1.61 15.91
N LEU A 185 -17.59 -2.02 15.19
CA LEU A 185 -18.96 -1.83 15.61
C LEU A 185 -19.34 -2.74 16.80
N THR A 186 -18.74 -3.93 16.91
CA THR A 186 -19.05 -4.89 17.98
C THR A 186 -18.22 -4.72 19.25
N GLU A 187 -16.96 -4.24 19.15
CA GLU A 187 -16.01 -4.20 20.28
C GLU A 187 -15.91 -2.83 20.98
N GLY A 188 -16.66 -1.82 20.54
CA GLY A 188 -16.88 -0.56 21.27
C GLY A 188 -15.62 0.28 21.52
N ARG A 189 -15.43 0.76 22.77
CA ARG A 189 -14.35 1.71 23.16
C ARG A 189 -12.93 1.19 22.88
N THR A 190 -12.72 -0.12 22.98
CA THR A 190 -11.41 -0.74 22.71
C THR A 190 -11.07 -0.65 21.22
N ALA A 191 -12.06 -0.83 20.35
CA ALA A 191 -11.88 -0.68 18.91
C ALA A 191 -11.54 0.77 18.49
N LEU A 192 -12.12 1.78 19.12
CA LEU A 192 -11.80 3.18 18.83
C LEU A 192 -10.34 3.55 19.16
N SER A 193 -9.81 3.02 20.27
CA SER A 193 -8.39 3.19 20.63
C SER A 193 -7.44 2.48 19.65
N MET A 194 -7.89 1.34 19.10
CA MET A 194 -7.18 0.56 18.09
C MET A 194 -7.27 1.17 16.68
N ALA A 195 -8.42 1.75 16.32
CA ALA A 195 -8.70 2.43 15.05
C ALA A 195 -7.93 3.76 14.93
N ALA A 196 -7.59 4.38 16.05
CA ALA A 196 -6.84 5.63 16.11
C ALA A 196 -5.33 5.45 15.79
N ASN A 197 -5.03 4.74 14.70
CA ASN A 197 -3.69 4.52 14.21
C ASN A 197 -3.53 5.13 12.80
N PRO A 198 -2.38 5.75 12.49
CA PRO A 198 -2.20 6.41 11.20
C PRO A 198 -2.09 5.42 10.03
N THR A 199 -1.93 4.12 10.32
CA THR A 199 -1.93 3.05 9.31
C THR A 199 -3.33 2.79 8.74
N GLY A 200 -4.40 3.24 9.42
CA GLY A 200 -5.77 3.23 8.90
C GLY A 200 -5.91 4.00 7.59
N HIS A 201 -5.05 4.99 7.30
CA HIS A 201 -5.07 5.65 5.99
C HIS A 201 -4.75 4.70 4.82
N ILE A 202 -4.05 3.58 5.06
CA ILE A 202 -3.80 2.55 4.04
C ILE A 202 -5.12 1.92 3.57
N THR A 203 -6.05 1.67 4.50
CA THR A 203 -7.35 1.06 4.19
C THR A 203 -8.25 2.05 3.45
N VAL A 204 -8.21 3.32 3.83
CA VAL A 204 -8.87 4.42 3.10
C VAL A 204 -8.34 4.50 1.68
N VAL A 205 -7.02 4.53 1.50
CA VAL A 205 -6.40 4.59 0.16
C VAL A 205 -6.78 3.36 -0.67
N ALA A 206 -6.78 2.15 -0.08
CA ALA A 206 -7.19 0.93 -0.76
C ALA A 206 -8.64 1.00 -1.27
N ASN A 207 -9.56 1.51 -0.45
CA ASN A 207 -10.95 1.72 -0.85
C ASN A 207 -11.09 2.75 -1.97
N LEU A 208 -10.38 3.89 -1.89
CA LEU A 208 -10.40 4.92 -2.93
C LEU A 208 -9.84 4.40 -4.26
N VAL A 209 -8.75 3.62 -4.21
CA VAL A 209 -8.17 2.93 -5.37
C VAL A 209 -9.18 1.95 -5.98
N THR A 210 -9.90 1.21 -5.14
CA THR A 210 -10.94 0.26 -5.56
C THR A 210 -12.12 0.97 -6.23
N ALA A 211 -12.58 2.08 -5.65
CA ALA A 211 -13.64 2.92 -6.20
C ALA A 211 -13.25 3.53 -7.55
N ARG A 212 -12.04 4.08 -7.67
CA ARG A 212 -11.50 4.61 -8.94
C ARG A 212 -11.50 3.53 -10.02
N ALA A 213 -10.99 2.34 -9.69
CA ALA A 213 -10.93 1.24 -10.64
C ALA A 213 -12.33 0.72 -11.05
N ALA A 214 -13.31 0.73 -10.14
CA ALA A 214 -14.70 0.42 -10.46
C ALA A 214 -15.31 1.43 -11.45
N ALA A 215 -15.04 2.72 -11.24
CA ALA A 215 -15.50 3.79 -12.12
C ALA A 215 -14.90 3.65 -13.53
N GLU A 216 -13.61 3.35 -13.65
CA GLU A 216 -12.94 3.09 -14.94
C GLU A 216 -13.51 1.88 -15.69
N LEU A 217 -14.11 0.91 -14.97
CA LEU A 217 -14.80 -0.24 -15.57
C LEU A 217 -16.26 0.04 -15.96
N GLY A 218 -16.77 1.24 -15.65
CA GLY A 218 -18.15 1.67 -15.89
C GLY A 218 -19.13 1.33 -14.75
N TRP A 219 -18.65 0.80 -13.62
CA TRP A 219 -19.49 0.43 -12.47
C TRP A 219 -19.70 1.62 -11.53
N ARG A 220 -20.51 2.59 -11.98
CA ARG A 220 -20.72 3.87 -11.27
C ARG A 220 -21.29 3.69 -9.86
N GLU A 221 -22.38 2.95 -9.70
CA GLU A 221 -23.02 2.76 -8.38
C GLU A 221 -22.10 2.03 -7.39
N GLY A 222 -21.39 1.00 -7.85
CA GLY A 222 -20.40 0.30 -7.03
C GLY A 222 -19.24 1.21 -6.63
N ALA A 223 -18.77 2.05 -7.54
CA ALA A 223 -17.74 3.04 -7.26
C ALA A 223 -18.20 4.07 -6.20
N VAL A 224 -19.42 4.58 -6.31
CA VAL A 224 -20.01 5.51 -5.33
C VAL A 224 -20.13 4.86 -3.94
N ALA A 225 -20.58 3.60 -3.87
CA ALA A 225 -20.71 2.88 -2.61
C ALA A 225 -19.37 2.72 -1.89
N VAL A 226 -18.34 2.25 -2.61
CA VAL A 226 -16.99 2.07 -2.04
C VAL A 226 -16.35 3.42 -1.69
N PHE A 227 -16.57 4.45 -2.51
CA PHE A 227 -16.11 5.81 -2.25
C PHE A 227 -16.71 6.39 -0.96
N ALA A 228 -18.02 6.20 -0.75
CA ALA A 228 -18.71 6.69 0.45
C ALA A 228 -18.14 6.06 1.73
N VAL A 229 -17.88 4.74 1.72
CA VAL A 229 -17.23 4.04 2.84
C VAL A 229 -15.84 4.63 3.11
N ALA A 230 -15.05 4.87 2.06
CA ALA A 230 -13.72 5.43 2.18
C ALA A 230 -13.71 6.84 2.81
N VAL A 231 -14.61 7.73 2.36
CA VAL A 231 -14.71 9.10 2.86
C VAL A 231 -15.20 9.13 4.30
N ALA A 232 -16.20 8.30 4.65
CA ALA A 232 -16.67 8.16 6.02
C ALA A 232 -15.53 7.71 6.95
N HIS A 233 -14.76 6.71 6.53
CA HIS A 233 -13.61 6.24 7.28
C HIS A 233 -12.53 7.31 7.41
N TYR A 234 -12.22 8.02 6.32
CA TYR A 234 -11.25 9.11 6.36
C TYR A 234 -11.65 10.18 7.37
N ALA A 235 -12.93 10.57 7.44
CA ALA A 235 -13.41 11.56 8.39
C ALA A 235 -13.18 11.10 9.85
N VAL A 236 -13.49 9.84 10.16
CA VAL A 236 -13.24 9.26 11.50
C VAL A 236 -11.75 9.25 11.84
N LEU A 237 -10.88 8.80 10.93
CA LEU A 237 -9.43 8.79 11.14
C LEU A 237 -8.87 10.21 11.29
N PHE A 238 -9.35 11.14 10.47
CA PHE A 238 -8.92 12.53 10.51
C PHE A 238 -9.19 13.16 11.87
N VAL A 239 -10.42 13.02 12.38
CA VAL A 239 -10.79 13.57 13.70
C VAL A 239 -10.04 12.86 14.83
N THR A 240 -10.01 11.53 14.83
CA THR A 240 -9.40 10.75 15.92
C THR A 240 -7.89 10.95 16.01
N LEU A 241 -7.19 11.00 14.88
CA LEU A 241 -5.74 11.25 14.87
C LEU A 241 -5.41 12.69 15.23
N TYR A 242 -6.24 13.66 14.81
CA TYR A 242 -6.04 15.06 15.19
C TYR A 242 -6.21 15.25 16.70
N GLN A 243 -7.21 14.60 17.31
CA GLN A 243 -7.39 14.60 18.76
C GLN A 243 -6.21 13.94 19.49
N ARG A 244 -5.68 12.81 18.98
CA ARG A 244 -4.49 12.17 19.55
C ARG A 244 -3.22 13.02 19.46
N LEU A 245 -3.05 13.77 18.36
CA LEU A 245 -1.91 14.68 18.18
C LEU A 245 -1.88 15.84 19.19
N LEU A 246 -3.05 16.24 19.71
CA LEU A 246 -3.20 17.30 20.70
C LEU A 246 -3.15 16.78 22.16
N GLY A 247 -3.25 15.47 22.37
CA GLY A 247 -3.20 14.83 23.68
C GLY A 247 -1.78 14.55 24.18
N THR A 248 -1.65 14.18 25.47
CA THR A 248 -0.38 13.85 26.15
C THR A 248 0.33 12.60 25.60
N ASP A 249 -0.37 11.76 24.85
CA ASP A 249 0.18 10.56 24.18
C ASP A 249 0.61 10.88 22.74
N ALA A 250 1.58 11.79 22.60
CA ALA A 250 2.14 12.14 21.30
C ALA A 250 2.69 10.88 20.58
N LEU A 251 2.27 10.68 19.33
CA LEU A 251 2.71 9.55 18.50
C LEU A 251 4.25 9.44 18.51
N PRO A 252 4.82 8.23 18.70
CA PRO A 252 6.26 8.02 18.70
C PRO A 252 6.93 8.65 17.47
N ALA A 253 8.12 9.24 17.66
CA ALA A 253 8.90 9.88 16.60
C ALA A 253 9.09 9.00 15.34
N THR A 254 9.07 7.68 15.52
CA THR A 254 9.19 6.65 14.48
C THR A 254 8.01 6.61 13.50
N LEU A 255 6.83 7.14 13.88
CA LEU A 255 5.63 7.18 13.03
C LEU A 255 5.48 8.48 12.21
N ARG A 256 6.45 9.41 12.32
CA ARG A 256 6.47 10.66 11.54
C ARG A 256 6.31 10.47 10.01
N PRO A 257 6.84 9.41 9.37
CA PRO A 257 6.64 9.18 7.95
C PRO A 257 5.16 8.90 7.58
N VAL A 258 4.37 8.35 8.51
CA VAL A 258 2.98 7.97 8.24
C VAL A 258 2.07 9.21 8.14
N PHE A 259 2.48 10.37 8.65
CA PHE A 259 1.73 11.62 8.46
C PHE A 259 1.58 12.01 6.99
N PHE A 260 2.48 11.57 6.10
CA PHE A 260 2.31 11.79 4.67
C PHE A 260 1.08 11.07 4.09
N LEU A 261 0.53 10.05 4.77
CA LEU A 261 -0.71 9.43 4.33
C LEU A 261 -1.94 10.36 4.49
N PHE A 262 -1.85 11.41 5.31
CA PHE A 262 -2.96 12.36 5.50
C PHE A 262 -3.30 13.14 4.23
N PHE A 263 -2.32 13.51 3.42
CA PHE A 263 -2.60 14.17 2.14
C PHE A 263 -2.87 13.14 1.01
N ALA A 264 -2.31 11.93 1.11
CA ALA A 264 -2.49 10.89 0.11
C ALA A 264 -3.96 10.48 -0.07
N ALA A 265 -4.71 10.35 1.03
CA ALA A 265 -6.13 9.99 1.00
C ALA A 265 -7.01 11.02 0.25
N PRO A 266 -7.03 12.32 0.59
CA PRO A 266 -7.82 13.32 -0.15
C PRO A 266 -7.36 13.49 -1.60
N SER A 267 -6.05 13.31 -1.89
CA SER A 267 -5.55 13.28 -3.27
C SER A 267 -6.16 12.14 -4.07
N MET A 268 -6.11 10.91 -3.55
CA MET A 268 -6.73 9.75 -4.20
C MET A 268 -8.26 9.86 -4.27
N ALA A 269 -8.89 10.52 -3.30
CA ALA A 269 -10.33 10.76 -3.32
C ALA A 269 -10.72 11.72 -4.46
N SER A 270 -9.92 12.75 -4.72
CA SER A 270 -10.12 13.63 -5.89
C SER A 270 -10.05 12.85 -7.20
N LEU A 271 -9.07 11.96 -7.35
CA LEU A 271 -8.93 11.10 -8.54
C LEU A 271 -10.09 10.10 -8.68
N ALA A 272 -10.52 9.48 -7.58
CA ALA A 272 -11.64 8.55 -7.58
C ALA A 272 -12.96 9.26 -7.93
N TRP A 273 -13.22 10.42 -7.33
CA TRP A 273 -14.42 11.19 -7.63
C TRP A 273 -14.44 11.67 -9.08
N GLY A 274 -13.31 12.15 -9.61
CA GLY A 274 -13.21 12.56 -11.02
C GLY A 274 -13.49 11.41 -12.00
N ALA A 275 -13.09 10.18 -11.65
CA ALA A 275 -13.46 8.99 -12.42
C ALA A 275 -14.96 8.67 -12.32
N ILE A 276 -15.56 8.82 -11.13
CA ILE A 276 -17.00 8.57 -10.87
C ILE A 276 -17.89 9.59 -11.58
N SER A 277 -17.55 10.87 -11.50
CA SER A 277 -18.31 11.98 -12.10
C SER A 277 -17.95 12.20 -13.57
N SER A 278 -16.93 11.50 -14.09
CA SER A 278 -16.35 11.69 -15.42
C SER A 278 -15.97 13.15 -15.73
N SER A 279 -15.75 13.97 -14.70
CA SER A 279 -15.42 15.39 -14.83
C SER A 279 -14.66 15.90 -13.60
N PHE A 280 -13.81 16.91 -13.77
CA PHE A 280 -13.10 17.54 -12.64
C PHE A 280 -13.94 18.67 -12.02
N ASP A 281 -15.02 18.26 -11.36
CA ASP A 281 -16.04 19.13 -10.76
C ASP A 281 -15.59 19.81 -9.44
N THR A 282 -16.50 20.53 -8.79
CA THR A 282 -16.24 21.24 -7.53
C THR A 282 -15.79 20.30 -6.41
N ALA A 283 -16.38 19.10 -6.32
CA ALA A 283 -15.99 18.13 -5.30
C ALA A 283 -14.56 17.61 -5.51
N CYS A 284 -14.14 17.35 -6.76
CA CYS A 284 -12.75 17.04 -7.08
C CYS A 284 -11.80 18.15 -6.62
N LYS A 285 -12.14 19.42 -6.92
CA LYS A 285 -11.35 20.60 -6.56
C LYS A 285 -11.23 20.76 -5.05
N MET A 286 -12.34 20.60 -4.31
CA MET A 286 -12.33 20.69 -2.84
C MET A 286 -11.37 19.65 -2.22
N LEU A 287 -11.46 18.40 -2.65
CA LEU A 287 -10.58 17.32 -2.18
C LEU A 287 -9.10 17.57 -2.56
N PHE A 288 -8.86 18.08 -3.77
CA PHE A 288 -7.53 18.45 -4.24
C PHE A 288 -6.92 19.58 -3.41
N PHE A 289 -7.65 20.67 -3.18
CA PHE A 289 -7.18 21.79 -2.36
C PHE A 289 -6.98 21.38 -0.90
N LEU A 290 -7.84 20.51 -0.35
CA LEU A 290 -7.64 19.93 0.97
C LEU A 290 -6.32 19.15 1.05
N SER A 291 -6.01 18.33 0.04
CA SER A 291 -4.74 17.62 -0.06
C SER A 291 -3.54 18.58 -0.10
N LEU A 292 -3.60 19.63 -0.92
CA LEU A 292 -2.53 20.63 -1.01
C LEU A 292 -2.30 21.36 0.31
N PHE A 293 -3.39 21.76 0.97
CA PHE A 293 -3.33 22.39 2.28
C PHE A 293 -2.64 21.49 3.30
N LEU A 294 -3.06 20.23 3.43
CA LEU A 294 -2.46 19.27 4.36
C LEU A 294 -0.99 19.00 4.04
N PHE A 295 -0.64 18.88 2.76
CA PHE A 295 0.76 18.72 2.34
C PHE A 295 1.59 19.94 2.76
N ALA A 296 1.12 21.16 2.48
CA ALA A 296 1.80 22.39 2.88
C ALA A 296 1.98 22.47 4.41
N SER A 297 0.93 22.19 5.20
CA SER A 297 1.02 22.17 6.66
C SER A 297 2.07 21.19 7.19
N LEU A 298 2.17 19.99 6.58
CA LEU A 298 3.15 18.98 6.97
C LEU A 298 4.58 19.37 6.62
N VAL A 299 4.79 20.01 5.46
CA VAL A 299 6.10 20.50 5.04
C VAL A 299 6.56 21.65 5.94
N MET A 300 5.66 22.60 6.25
CA MET A 300 5.97 23.75 7.12
C MET A 300 6.36 23.34 8.53
N LYS A 301 5.72 22.30 9.11
CA LYS A 301 6.10 21.75 10.43
C LYS A 301 7.51 21.16 10.46
N LYS A 302 8.08 20.77 9.31
CA LYS A 302 9.44 20.22 9.21
C LYS A 302 10.51 21.28 9.00
N LEU A 303 10.13 22.54 8.76
CA LEU A 303 11.10 23.62 8.64
C LEU A 303 11.60 24.03 10.04
N PRO A 304 12.92 24.13 10.26
CA PRO A 304 13.52 24.41 11.57
C PRO A 304 13.16 25.80 12.12
N PHE A 305 12.58 26.68 11.30
CA PHE A 305 12.12 27.99 11.72
C PHE A 305 10.77 27.95 12.49
N PHE A 306 9.99 26.88 12.32
CA PHE A 306 8.64 26.74 12.92
C PHE A 306 8.50 25.50 13.83
N SER A 307 9.60 24.80 14.16
CA SER A 307 9.58 23.60 15.04
C SER A 307 10.01 23.90 16.46
#